data_AF-A0A8T2A0A8-F1
#
_entry.id   AF-A0A8T2A0A8-F1
#
_cell.length_a   1.000
_cell.length_b   1.000
_cell.length_c   1.000
_cell.angle_alpha   90.00
_cell.angle_beta   90.00
_cell.angle_gamma   90.00
#
_symmetry.space_group_name_H-M   'P 1'
#
loop_
_entity.id
_entity.type
_entity.pdbx_description
1 polymer ?
#
loop_
_entity_poly.entity_id
_entity_poly.type
_entity_poly.pdbx_seq_one_letter_code
_entity_poly.pdbx_strand_id
1 'polypeptide(L)'
;MATLSDGLFNDMDVLGVIGYVLEQTRFIFLVPILKRLVNLCQVISVLLFIDAAYMAIVVAIVKLLGRTPQKVLKWESFKNDDIELAPSSNHPMVLIQIPIYNEKEVCQLSIGAVCKLSWPLDRMIVQVLDDSTDEKSQELVRLECKKWESEGINIKSEVRGGRDGFKAGALTAGMKHSYVDECKCEFVVIFDADFQPEPDFLERTIPFLVHNPEIALVQAGWKYGNADECCMTRIQEMSLNYHFAVEQKSGSSILGFFGFNGTAGVWRIKALNEAEGWKDRTIVEDMDLAVRAYLRGSKFVYVDDVKVKNELPSSFQAYRYQQHRWSCGPANLFKKIAMEIIKNQNVSLWKKVYLIYNFFFLRKIVVHMFTFVFYCVILPATVIFPEIEVPKWTTIYIPATITILNAIATPKSFYLILYWILFENVMAMHRTKGTLIGLLETSRVKEWVVTQKLGESNTLRENLIPPDHYSFPERLRWREIIVGMYLFICGYYDFVFGRTYLYVYLFLQSIAFFVVGVGYIGMSVPSKSVPSNH
;
A
#
# COMPACT_ATOMS: atom_id res chain seq x y z
N MET A 1 31.33 52.19 -1.14
CA MET A 1 31.31 50.74 -0.82
C MET A 1 32.65 50.05 -1.03
N ALA A 2 33.53 50.47 -1.96
CA ALA A 2 34.85 49.85 -2.15
C ALA A 2 35.86 50.15 -1.03
N THR A 3 35.80 51.30 -0.36
CA THR A 3 36.80 51.72 0.63
C THR A 3 36.57 51.23 2.08
N LEU A 4 35.45 50.57 2.35
CA LEU A 4 35.15 49.94 3.66
C LEU A 4 35.46 48.44 3.68
N SER A 5 35.71 47.84 2.52
CA SER A 5 36.05 46.42 2.34
C SER A 5 37.52 46.14 2.66
N ASP A 6 38.42 47.02 2.20
CA ASP A 6 39.87 46.78 2.27
C ASP A 6 40.46 46.85 3.68
N GLY A 7 39.78 47.53 4.61
CA GLY A 7 40.19 47.59 6.03
C GLY A 7 39.74 46.38 6.86
N LEU A 8 38.65 45.72 6.48
CA LEU A 8 38.06 44.64 7.29
C LEU A 8 38.82 43.31 7.14
N PHE A 9 39.39 43.07 5.95
CA PHE A 9 40.13 41.84 5.65
C PHE A 9 41.60 41.86 6.08
N ASN A 10 42.18 43.05 6.29
CA ASN A 10 43.59 43.19 6.67
C ASN A 10 43.87 42.85 8.16
N ASP A 11 42.85 42.89 9.02
CA ASP A 11 42.97 42.62 10.46
C ASP A 11 42.45 41.23 10.88
N MET A 12 41.94 40.43 9.93
CA MET A 12 41.37 39.10 10.22
C MET A 12 42.39 38.00 9.87
N ASP A 13 42.62 37.08 10.81
CA ASP A 13 43.39 35.87 10.51
C ASP A 13 42.65 35.00 9.47
N VAL A 14 43.36 34.01 8.90
CA VAL A 14 42.78 33.12 7.87
C VAL A 14 41.51 32.43 8.37
N LEU A 15 41.41 32.13 9.66
CA LEU A 15 40.21 31.52 10.28
C LEU A 15 39.04 32.50 10.36
N GLY A 16 39.30 33.77 10.65
CA GLY A 16 38.34 34.86 10.64
C GLY A 16 37.78 35.10 9.24
N VAL A 17 38.65 35.15 8.22
CA VAL A 17 38.22 35.30 6.81
C VAL A 17 37.34 34.13 6.39
N ILE A 18 37.71 32.89 6.75
CA ILE A 18 36.90 31.70 6.51
C ILE A 18 35.55 31.79 7.25
N GLY A 19 35.56 32.21 8.52
CA GLY A 19 34.35 32.41 9.33
C GLY A 19 33.40 33.43 8.72
N TYR A 20 33.90 34.58 8.28
CA TYR A 20 33.13 35.61 7.61
C TYR A 20 32.55 35.13 6.27
N VAL A 21 33.33 34.44 5.44
CA VAL A 21 32.85 33.88 4.17
C VAL A 21 31.76 32.82 4.42
N LEU A 22 31.91 31.97 5.43
CA LEU A 22 30.89 30.99 5.83
C LEU A 22 29.61 31.66 6.33
N GLU A 23 29.73 32.73 7.11
CA GLU A 23 28.59 33.52 7.61
C GLU A 23 27.86 34.23 6.46
N GLN A 24 28.59 34.88 5.55
CA GLN A 24 28.02 35.50 4.36
C GLN A 24 27.34 34.46 3.44
N THR A 25 27.98 33.31 3.22
CA THR A 25 27.39 32.21 2.43
C THR A 25 26.11 31.69 3.06
N ARG A 26 26.09 31.56 4.39
CA ARG A 26 24.92 31.17 5.17
C ARG A 26 23.76 32.14 4.96
N PHE A 27 23.98 33.45 5.12
CA PHE A 27 22.91 34.45 5.01
C PHE A 27 22.46 34.71 3.57
N ILE A 28 23.37 34.70 2.59
CA ILE A 28 23.06 35.03 1.20
C ILE A 28 22.39 33.86 0.48
N PHE A 29 22.82 32.62 0.76
CA PHE A 29 22.37 31.45 -0.01
C PHE A 29 21.55 30.47 0.81
N LEU A 30 22.09 29.96 1.93
CA LEU A 30 21.47 28.85 2.65
C LEU A 30 20.14 29.24 3.31
N VAL A 31 20.09 30.38 4.01
CA VAL A 31 18.90 30.85 4.70
C VAL A 31 17.74 31.14 3.72
N PRO A 32 17.93 31.89 2.61
CA PRO A 32 16.84 32.13 1.65
C PRO A 32 16.34 30.86 0.96
N ILE A 33 17.23 29.92 0.62
CA ILE A 33 16.85 28.64 0.00
C ILE A 33 16.03 27.82 0.99
N LEU A 34 16.51 27.64 2.23
CA LEU A 34 15.81 26.86 3.24
C LEU A 34 14.46 27.50 3.59
N LYS A 35 14.38 28.84 3.68
CA LYS A 35 13.11 29.56 3.90
C LYS A 35 12.10 29.29 2.77
N ARG A 36 12.53 29.28 1.50
CA ARG A 36 11.66 28.92 0.37
C ARG A 36 11.19 27.47 0.45
N LEU A 37 12.08 26.54 0.82
CA LEU A 37 11.72 25.13 0.99
C LEU A 37 10.72 24.93 2.14
N VAL A 38 10.89 25.62 3.26
CA VAL A 38 9.94 25.62 4.38
C VAL A 38 8.58 26.16 3.93
N ASN A 39 8.53 27.30 3.23
CA ASN A 39 7.27 27.85 2.72
C ASN A 39 6.57 26.88 1.75
N LEU A 40 7.33 26.22 0.88
CA LEU A 40 6.78 25.18 0.00
C LEU A 40 6.23 23.99 0.81
N CYS A 41 6.94 23.54 1.84
CA CYS A 41 6.49 22.47 2.74
C CYS A 41 5.22 22.86 3.49
N GLN A 42 5.07 24.12 3.90
CA GLN A 42 3.85 24.63 4.52
C GLN A 42 2.65 24.55 3.57
N VAL A 43 2.82 24.97 2.32
CA VAL A 43 1.76 24.86 1.30
C VAL A 43 1.39 23.39 1.07
N ILE A 44 2.38 22.51 0.91
CA ILE A 44 2.13 21.07 0.74
C ILE A 44 1.41 20.48 1.96
N SER A 45 1.82 20.85 3.18
CA SER A 45 1.18 20.40 4.43
C SER A 45 -0.31 20.76 4.45
N VAL A 46 -0.67 21.99 4.04
CA VAL A 46 -2.07 22.42 3.92
C VAL A 46 -2.81 21.61 2.86
N LEU A 47 -2.21 21.36 1.69
CA LEU A 47 -2.84 20.56 0.63
C LEU A 47 -3.13 19.13 1.08
N LEU A 48 -2.17 18.51 1.77
CA LEU A 48 -2.32 17.17 2.35
C LEU A 48 -3.41 17.15 3.44
N PHE A 49 -3.46 18.18 4.27
CA PHE A 49 -4.50 18.33 5.28
C PHE A 49 -5.88 18.46 4.64
N ILE A 50 -6.04 19.27 3.61
CA ILE A 50 -7.31 19.46 2.89
C ILE A 50 -7.78 18.13 2.30
N ASP A 51 -6.90 17.36 1.65
CA ASP A 51 -7.26 16.05 1.06
C ASP A 51 -7.69 15.05 2.15
N ALA A 52 -6.94 14.95 3.25
CA ALA A 52 -7.28 14.08 4.37
C ALA A 52 -8.60 14.48 5.04
N ALA A 53 -8.79 15.78 5.30
CA ALA A 53 -10.02 16.32 5.88
C ALA A 53 -11.23 16.09 4.96
N TYR A 54 -11.06 16.32 3.65
CA TYR A 54 -12.11 16.07 2.66
C TYR A 54 -12.58 14.61 2.71
N MET A 55 -11.66 13.64 2.64
CA MET A 55 -12.02 12.22 2.69
C MET A 55 -12.69 11.84 4.02
N ALA A 56 -12.17 12.35 5.14
CA ALA A 56 -12.76 12.11 6.46
C ALA A 56 -14.18 12.68 6.58
N ILE A 57 -14.42 13.90 6.09
CA ILE A 57 -15.74 14.55 6.06
C ILE A 57 -16.71 13.76 5.20
N VAL A 58 -16.30 13.34 3.99
CA VAL A 58 -17.14 12.52 3.11
C VAL A 58 -17.58 11.24 3.83
N VAL A 59 -16.64 10.51 4.44
CA VAL A 59 -16.94 9.28 5.17
C VAL A 59 -17.83 9.54 6.39
N ALA A 60 -17.60 10.64 7.12
CA ALA A 60 -18.43 11.02 8.26
C ALA A 60 -19.88 11.31 7.82
N ILE A 61 -20.08 12.09 6.75
CA ILE A 61 -21.41 12.39 6.19
C ILE A 61 -22.10 11.10 5.74
N VAL A 62 -21.40 10.21 5.03
CA VAL A 62 -21.95 8.93 4.56
C VAL A 62 -22.41 8.07 5.74
N LYS A 63 -21.62 8.00 6.81
CA LYS A 63 -21.97 7.30 8.06
C LYS A 63 -23.17 7.94 8.76
N LEU A 64 -23.18 9.28 8.91
CA LEU A 64 -24.27 10.02 9.55
C LEU A 64 -25.60 9.87 8.81
N LEU A 65 -25.57 9.87 7.48
CA LEU A 65 -26.75 9.65 6.64
C LEU A 65 -27.13 8.17 6.52
N GLY A 66 -26.37 7.25 7.15
CA GLY A 66 -26.60 5.82 7.08
C GLY A 66 -26.58 5.26 5.65
N ARG A 67 -25.85 5.92 4.74
CA ARG A 67 -25.72 5.53 3.33
C ARG A 67 -24.71 4.39 3.23
N THR A 68 -25.20 3.20 2.92
CA THR A 68 -24.37 2.04 2.63
C THR A 68 -24.47 1.70 1.14
N PRO A 69 -23.47 1.02 0.54
CA PRO A 69 -23.56 0.57 -0.85
C PRO A 69 -24.87 -0.16 -1.14
N GLN A 70 -25.33 -1.03 -0.23
CA GLN A 70 -26.59 -1.80 -0.35
C GLN A 70 -27.85 -0.93 -0.40
N LYS A 71 -27.83 0.28 0.19
CA LYS A 71 -28.97 1.21 0.18
C LYS A 71 -28.95 2.15 -1.03
N VAL A 72 -27.75 2.47 -1.52
CA VAL A 72 -27.56 3.42 -2.64
C VAL A 72 -27.67 2.71 -3.98
N LEU A 73 -27.18 1.48 -4.06
CA LEU A 73 -27.17 0.65 -5.25
C LEU A 73 -28.19 -0.46 -5.10
N LYS A 74 -28.65 -0.99 -6.24
CA LYS A 74 -29.54 -2.14 -6.21
C LYS A 74 -28.75 -3.34 -5.70
N TRP A 75 -29.18 -3.88 -4.59
CA TRP A 75 -28.62 -5.08 -4.00
C TRP A 75 -29.78 -5.95 -3.53
N GLU A 76 -29.93 -7.11 -4.18
CA GLU A 76 -30.89 -8.13 -3.78
C GLU A 76 -30.15 -9.45 -3.82
N SER A 77 -30.11 -10.14 -2.67
CA SER A 77 -29.56 -11.49 -2.59
C SER A 77 -30.28 -12.37 -3.61
N PHE A 78 -29.54 -13.28 -4.23
CA PHE A 78 -30.17 -14.40 -4.91
C PHE A 78 -31.01 -15.15 -3.86
N LYS A 79 -32.29 -15.39 -4.16
CA LYS A 79 -33.17 -16.13 -3.25
C LYS A 79 -32.71 -17.58 -3.21
N ASN A 80 -32.31 -18.03 -2.03
CA ASN A 80 -32.02 -19.43 -1.74
C ASN A 80 -33.33 -20.18 -1.48
N ASP A 81 -34.22 -20.24 -2.47
CA ASP A 81 -35.30 -21.23 -2.43
C ASP A 81 -34.64 -22.57 -2.72
N ASP A 82 -34.12 -23.23 -1.67
CA ASP A 82 -33.40 -24.50 -1.65
C ASP A 82 -32.38 -24.67 -2.79
N ILE A 83 -31.09 -24.75 -2.47
CA ILE A 83 -30.00 -25.00 -3.44
C ILE A 83 -30.26 -26.28 -4.29
N GLU A 84 -31.16 -27.15 -3.85
CA GLU A 84 -31.65 -28.34 -4.57
C GLU A 84 -32.84 -28.11 -5.52
N LEU A 85 -33.59 -27.00 -5.42
CA LEU A 85 -34.85 -26.76 -6.16
C LEU A 85 -34.90 -25.46 -6.98
N ALA A 86 -34.16 -24.41 -6.62
CA ALA A 86 -34.02 -23.25 -7.50
C ALA A 86 -33.15 -23.63 -8.71
N PRO A 87 -33.59 -23.37 -9.95
CA PRO A 87 -32.72 -23.62 -11.09
C PRO A 87 -31.46 -22.77 -10.95
N SER A 88 -30.30 -23.42 -11.03
CA SER A 88 -28.98 -22.77 -11.07
C SER A 88 -28.86 -21.69 -12.15
N SER A 89 -29.83 -21.60 -13.07
CA SER A 89 -29.95 -20.62 -14.15
C SER A 89 -29.91 -19.16 -13.72
N ASN A 90 -30.28 -18.83 -12.48
CA ASN A 90 -30.31 -17.43 -12.03
C ASN A 90 -28.96 -16.92 -11.53
N HIS A 91 -28.00 -17.81 -11.27
CA HIS A 91 -26.66 -17.43 -10.84
C HIS A 91 -25.74 -17.27 -12.06
N PRO A 92 -25.03 -16.12 -12.19
CA PRO A 92 -24.06 -15.94 -13.27
C PRO A 92 -22.86 -16.88 -13.12
N MET A 93 -22.19 -17.19 -14.23
CA MET A 93 -20.97 -17.98 -14.20
C MET A 93 -19.80 -17.13 -13.67
N VAL A 94 -19.10 -17.62 -12.65
CA VAL A 94 -18.00 -16.92 -11.98
C VAL A 94 -16.70 -17.70 -12.11
N LEU A 95 -15.66 -17.04 -12.64
CA LEU A 95 -14.28 -17.52 -12.64
C LEU A 95 -13.57 -17.00 -11.40
N ILE A 96 -12.84 -17.84 -10.68
CA ILE A 96 -12.07 -17.46 -9.50
C ILE A 96 -10.60 -17.78 -9.74
N GLN A 97 -9.76 -16.76 -9.83
CA GLN A 97 -8.34 -16.90 -10.11
C GLN A 97 -7.50 -16.78 -8.84
N ILE A 98 -6.60 -17.76 -8.64
CA ILE A 98 -5.62 -17.78 -7.55
C ILE A 98 -4.22 -17.87 -8.14
N PRO A 99 -3.52 -16.73 -8.37
CA PRO A 99 -2.11 -16.75 -8.75
C PRO A 99 -1.22 -17.17 -7.59
N ILE A 100 -0.36 -18.16 -7.83
CA ILE A 100 0.59 -18.73 -6.86
C ILE A 100 2.01 -18.71 -7.46
N TYR A 101 2.98 -18.33 -6.64
CA TYR A 101 4.41 -18.40 -6.89
C TYR A 101 5.22 -18.71 -5.61
N ASN A 102 5.55 -19.99 -5.41
CA ASN A 102 6.37 -20.50 -4.31
C ASN A 102 5.80 -20.23 -2.88
N GLU A 103 4.50 -19.96 -2.71
CA GLU A 103 3.85 -19.78 -1.40
C GLU A 103 3.28 -21.09 -0.82
N LYS A 104 4.18 -22.04 -0.57
CA LYS A 104 3.84 -23.37 -0.03
C LYS A 104 3.08 -23.33 1.31
N GLU A 105 3.29 -22.30 2.15
CA GLU A 105 2.74 -22.22 3.50
C GLU A 105 1.26 -21.82 3.53
N VAL A 106 0.79 -21.14 2.49
CA VAL A 106 -0.56 -20.55 2.46
C VAL A 106 -1.44 -21.11 1.34
N CYS A 107 -0.84 -21.74 0.32
CA CYS A 107 -1.57 -22.26 -0.85
C CYS A 107 -2.73 -23.21 -0.49
N GLN A 108 -2.54 -24.15 0.44
CA GLN A 108 -3.60 -25.10 0.80
C GLN A 108 -4.76 -24.41 1.52
N LEU A 109 -4.46 -23.43 2.38
CA LEU A 109 -5.48 -22.67 3.11
C LEU A 109 -6.28 -21.76 2.18
N SER A 110 -5.62 -21.10 1.21
CA SER A 110 -6.29 -20.23 0.26
C SER A 110 -7.11 -21.00 -0.77
N ILE A 111 -6.57 -22.06 -1.38
CA ILE A 111 -7.31 -22.94 -2.28
C ILE A 111 -8.53 -23.52 -1.55
N GLY A 112 -8.32 -24.06 -0.34
CA GLY A 112 -9.40 -24.63 0.45
C GLY A 112 -10.46 -23.61 0.89
N ALA A 113 -10.11 -22.35 1.13
CA ALA A 113 -11.08 -21.31 1.44
C ALA A 113 -11.90 -20.91 0.20
N VAL A 114 -11.28 -20.82 -0.97
CA VAL A 114 -11.97 -20.54 -2.25
C VAL A 114 -12.90 -21.69 -2.65
N CYS A 115 -12.47 -22.94 -2.51
CA CYS A 115 -13.32 -24.11 -2.83
C CYS A 115 -14.54 -24.25 -1.90
N LYS A 116 -14.56 -23.57 -0.74
CA LYS A 116 -15.66 -23.56 0.22
C LYS A 116 -16.64 -22.38 0.04
N LEU A 117 -16.48 -21.58 -1.00
CA LEU A 117 -17.40 -20.49 -1.30
C LEU A 117 -18.81 -21.01 -1.56
N SER A 118 -19.80 -20.36 -0.95
CA SER A 118 -21.22 -20.65 -1.14
C SER A 118 -21.67 -20.10 -2.50
N TRP A 119 -21.64 -20.97 -3.51
CA TRP A 119 -22.10 -20.69 -4.87
C TRP A 119 -22.46 -22.01 -5.56
N PRO A 120 -23.42 -22.05 -6.51
CA PRO A 120 -23.72 -23.28 -7.22
C PRO A 120 -22.47 -23.85 -7.92
N LEU A 121 -22.20 -25.13 -7.70
CA LEU A 121 -20.97 -25.79 -8.18
C LEU A 121 -20.84 -25.78 -9.70
N ASP A 122 -21.98 -25.82 -10.41
CA ASP A 122 -22.08 -25.71 -11.87
C ASP A 122 -21.93 -24.27 -12.38
N ARG A 123 -21.84 -23.27 -11.49
CA ARG A 123 -21.73 -21.83 -11.79
C ARG A 123 -20.43 -21.19 -11.30
N MET A 124 -19.48 -22.01 -10.84
CA MET A 124 -18.18 -21.58 -10.34
C MET A 124 -17.08 -22.39 -11.00
N ILE A 125 -16.01 -21.71 -11.42
CA ILE A 125 -14.76 -22.33 -11.88
C ILE A 125 -13.62 -21.77 -11.06
N VAL A 126 -12.89 -22.63 -10.35
CA VAL A 126 -11.68 -22.26 -9.62
C VAL A 126 -10.47 -22.49 -10.53
N GLN A 127 -9.70 -21.46 -10.80
CA GLN A 127 -8.51 -21.50 -11.64
C GLN A 127 -7.28 -21.13 -10.79
N VAL A 128 -6.47 -22.13 -10.48
CA VAL A 128 -5.20 -21.96 -9.79
C VAL A 128 -4.11 -21.77 -10.83
N LEU A 129 -3.47 -20.60 -10.82
CA LEU A 129 -2.46 -20.18 -11.78
C LEU A 129 -1.08 -20.30 -11.13
N ASP A 130 -0.42 -21.44 -11.31
CA ASP A 130 0.84 -21.75 -10.62
C ASP A 130 2.06 -21.41 -11.49
N ASP A 131 2.76 -20.37 -11.06
CA ASP A 131 4.02 -19.89 -11.62
C ASP A 131 5.25 -20.40 -10.87
N SER A 132 5.05 -21.24 -9.84
CA SER A 132 6.11 -21.72 -8.95
C SER A 132 7.24 -22.37 -9.73
N THR A 133 8.47 -22.15 -9.28
CA THR A 133 9.68 -22.77 -9.84
C THR A 133 10.21 -23.90 -8.99
N ASP A 134 9.76 -23.98 -7.73
CA ASP A 134 10.11 -25.03 -6.78
C ASP A 134 9.18 -26.25 -6.94
N GLU A 135 9.76 -27.42 -7.17
CA GLU A 135 9.01 -28.67 -7.38
C GLU A 135 8.09 -29.02 -6.19
N LYS A 136 8.52 -28.73 -4.96
CA LYS A 136 7.69 -29.03 -3.77
C LYS A 136 6.44 -28.15 -3.74
N SER A 137 6.58 -26.88 -4.10
CA SER A 137 5.45 -25.95 -4.17
C SER A 137 4.46 -26.36 -5.26
N GLN A 138 4.95 -26.74 -6.44
CA GLN A 138 4.10 -27.26 -7.54
C GLN A 138 3.37 -28.54 -7.14
N GLU A 139 4.04 -29.48 -6.48
CA GLU A 139 3.41 -30.73 -6.04
C GLU A 139 2.33 -30.48 -4.99
N LEU A 140 2.55 -29.56 -4.04
CA LEU A 140 1.53 -29.20 -3.04
C LEU A 140 0.27 -28.61 -3.69
N VAL A 141 0.43 -27.69 -4.63
CA VAL A 141 -0.69 -27.10 -5.38
C VAL A 141 -1.43 -28.19 -6.15
N ARG A 142 -0.70 -29.05 -6.87
CA ARG A 142 -1.28 -30.15 -7.66
C ARG A 142 -2.08 -31.13 -6.79
N LEU A 143 -1.55 -31.51 -5.62
CA LEU A 143 -2.22 -32.43 -4.70
C LEU A 143 -3.49 -31.80 -4.12
N GLU A 144 -3.44 -30.54 -3.71
CA GLU A 144 -4.64 -29.85 -3.18
C GLU A 144 -5.70 -29.68 -4.27
N CYS A 145 -5.33 -29.30 -5.50
CA CYS A 145 -6.26 -29.22 -6.63
C CYS A 145 -6.94 -30.57 -6.91
N LYS A 146 -6.18 -31.67 -6.94
CA LYS A 146 -6.74 -33.02 -7.15
C LYS A 146 -7.71 -33.45 -6.06
N LYS A 147 -7.41 -33.08 -4.81
CA LYS A 147 -8.29 -33.36 -3.68
C LYS A 147 -9.66 -32.68 -3.88
N TRP A 148 -9.67 -31.37 -4.17
CA TRP A 148 -10.92 -30.64 -4.39
C TRP A 148 -11.66 -31.07 -5.66
N GLU A 149 -10.94 -31.45 -6.71
CA GLU A 149 -11.52 -32.05 -7.92
C GLU A 149 -12.26 -33.36 -7.57
N SER A 150 -11.69 -34.20 -6.69
CA SER A 150 -12.34 -35.44 -6.22
C SER A 150 -13.57 -35.19 -5.33
N GLU A 151 -13.67 -34.00 -4.72
CA GLU A 151 -14.84 -33.55 -3.96
C GLU A 151 -15.92 -32.92 -4.87
N GLY A 152 -15.72 -32.91 -6.19
CA GLY A 152 -16.69 -32.42 -7.17
C GLY A 152 -16.61 -30.92 -7.47
N ILE A 153 -15.58 -30.22 -6.98
CA ILE A 153 -15.35 -28.82 -7.31
C ILE A 153 -14.74 -28.71 -8.71
N ASN A 154 -15.27 -27.81 -9.55
CA ASN A 154 -14.66 -27.52 -10.85
C ASN A 154 -13.41 -26.65 -10.68
N ILE A 155 -12.30 -27.31 -10.35
CA ILE A 155 -10.98 -26.69 -10.18
C ILE A 155 -10.05 -27.04 -11.35
N LYS A 156 -9.28 -26.05 -11.81
CA LYS A 156 -8.30 -26.15 -12.89
C LYS A 156 -6.95 -25.65 -12.38
N SER A 157 -5.95 -26.50 -12.49
CA SER A 157 -4.55 -26.16 -12.17
C SER A 157 -3.83 -25.87 -13.46
N GLU A 158 -3.45 -24.62 -13.68
CA GLU A 158 -2.78 -24.16 -14.90
C GLU A 158 -1.35 -23.74 -14.58
N VAL A 159 -0.41 -24.27 -15.37
CA VAL A 159 1.02 -23.96 -15.28
C VAL A 159 1.47 -23.42 -16.63
N ARG A 160 2.28 -22.36 -16.63
CA ARG A 160 2.86 -21.80 -17.86
C ARG A 160 4.38 -22.02 -17.92
N GLY A 161 4.92 -22.11 -19.13
CA GLY A 161 6.34 -22.38 -19.36
C GLY A 161 7.31 -21.22 -19.06
N GLY A 162 6.81 -20.05 -18.65
CA GLY A 162 7.63 -18.88 -18.36
C GLY A 162 6.88 -17.83 -17.54
N ARG A 163 7.63 -16.94 -16.88
CA ARG A 163 7.10 -15.97 -15.91
C ARG A 163 7.00 -14.53 -16.43
N ASP A 164 6.93 -14.39 -17.75
CA ASP A 164 6.84 -13.07 -18.38
C ASP A 164 5.61 -12.31 -17.88
N GLY A 165 5.81 -11.08 -17.42
CA GLY A 165 4.76 -10.25 -16.85
C GLY A 165 4.24 -10.69 -15.47
N PHE A 166 4.91 -11.63 -14.79
CA PHE A 166 4.59 -12.07 -13.43
C PHE A 166 3.08 -12.35 -13.24
N LYS A 167 2.46 -11.85 -12.17
CA LYS A 167 1.03 -12.00 -11.88
C LYS A 167 0.13 -11.55 -13.03
N ALA A 168 0.42 -10.42 -13.69
CA ALA A 168 -0.36 -9.92 -14.83
C ALA A 168 -0.37 -10.92 -16.00
N GLY A 169 0.79 -11.51 -16.28
CA GLY A 169 0.95 -12.52 -17.32
C GLY A 169 0.21 -13.81 -16.99
N ALA A 170 0.27 -14.27 -15.73
CA ALA A 170 -0.46 -15.43 -15.26
C ALA A 170 -1.99 -15.23 -15.39
N LEU A 171 -2.52 -14.11 -14.89
CA LEU A 171 -3.94 -13.78 -15.00
C LEU A 171 -4.41 -13.66 -16.47
N THR A 172 -3.57 -13.09 -17.33
CA THR A 172 -3.86 -12.99 -18.78
C THR A 172 -3.88 -14.36 -19.46
N ALA A 173 -2.94 -15.25 -19.13
CA ALA A 173 -2.93 -16.62 -19.64
C ALA A 173 -4.18 -17.37 -19.17
N GLY A 174 -4.54 -17.22 -17.89
CA GLY A 174 -5.75 -17.80 -17.31
C GLY A 174 -7.03 -17.41 -18.05
N MET A 175 -7.17 -16.13 -18.42
CA MET A 175 -8.34 -15.64 -19.16
C MET A 175 -8.44 -16.17 -20.60
N LYS A 176 -7.39 -16.79 -21.17
CA LYS A 176 -7.36 -17.29 -22.55
C LYS A 176 -7.77 -18.77 -22.69
N HIS A 177 -8.00 -19.47 -21.59
CA HIS A 177 -8.41 -20.87 -21.65
C HIS A 177 -9.82 -21.00 -22.22
N SER A 178 -10.04 -21.99 -23.09
CA SER A 178 -11.30 -22.14 -23.84
C SER A 178 -12.52 -22.31 -22.93
N TYR A 179 -12.36 -22.96 -21.79
CA TYR A 179 -13.45 -23.13 -20.81
C TYR A 179 -13.98 -21.81 -20.26
N VAL A 180 -13.17 -20.73 -20.23
CA VAL A 180 -13.63 -19.42 -19.78
C VAL A 180 -14.71 -18.88 -20.73
N ASP A 181 -14.49 -19.03 -22.03
CA ASP A 181 -15.42 -18.61 -23.08
C ASP A 181 -16.57 -19.61 -23.26
N GLU A 182 -16.29 -20.92 -23.26
CA GLU A 182 -17.31 -21.98 -23.41
C GLU A 182 -18.35 -21.93 -22.28
N CYS A 183 -17.88 -21.70 -21.05
CA CYS A 183 -18.75 -21.55 -19.88
C CYS A 183 -19.39 -20.15 -19.77
N LYS A 184 -19.04 -19.23 -20.67
CA LYS A 184 -19.54 -17.85 -20.70
C LYS A 184 -19.38 -17.15 -19.34
N CYS A 185 -18.18 -17.20 -18.77
CA CYS A 185 -17.89 -16.54 -17.50
C CYS A 185 -18.23 -15.04 -17.60
N GLU A 186 -19.07 -14.54 -16.70
CA GLU A 186 -19.49 -13.13 -16.68
C GLU A 186 -18.63 -12.30 -15.74
N PHE A 187 -18.17 -12.93 -14.65
CA PHE A 187 -17.40 -12.31 -13.58
C PHE A 187 -16.11 -13.08 -13.32
N VAL A 188 -15.07 -12.34 -12.96
CA VAL A 188 -13.79 -12.90 -12.49
C VAL A 188 -13.43 -12.33 -11.13
N VAL A 189 -13.09 -13.21 -10.20
CA VAL A 189 -12.65 -12.88 -8.84
C VAL A 189 -11.16 -13.19 -8.73
N ILE A 190 -10.40 -12.34 -8.06
CA ILE A 190 -8.97 -12.53 -7.87
C ILE A 190 -8.68 -12.62 -6.38
N PHE A 191 -8.04 -13.71 -5.95
CA PHE A 191 -7.51 -13.91 -4.60
C PHE A 191 -6.02 -14.17 -4.66
N ASP A 192 -5.22 -13.47 -3.85
CA ASP A 192 -3.79 -13.77 -3.74
C ASP A 192 -3.62 -15.05 -2.91
N ALA A 193 -2.46 -15.70 -3.03
CA ALA A 193 -2.19 -16.98 -2.40
C ALA A 193 -2.33 -16.99 -0.85
N ASP A 194 -2.32 -15.83 -0.18
CA ASP A 194 -2.53 -15.68 1.26
C ASP A 194 -3.95 -15.26 1.67
N PHE A 195 -4.88 -15.12 0.72
CA PHE A 195 -6.24 -14.67 0.99
C PHE A 195 -7.19 -15.85 1.23
N GLN A 196 -7.98 -15.73 2.30
CA GLN A 196 -8.97 -16.71 2.74
C GLN A 196 -10.33 -16.01 2.79
N PRO A 197 -11.15 -16.09 1.73
CA PRO A 197 -12.50 -15.53 1.73
C PRO A 197 -13.44 -16.33 2.63
N GLU A 198 -14.40 -15.62 3.23
CA GLU A 198 -15.52 -16.27 3.93
C GLU A 198 -16.49 -16.88 2.90
N PRO A 199 -17.22 -17.97 3.25
CA PRO A 199 -18.09 -18.66 2.31
C PRO A 199 -19.12 -17.76 1.60
N ASP A 200 -19.64 -16.75 2.29
CA ASP A 200 -20.65 -15.81 1.80
C ASP A 200 -20.10 -14.71 0.85
N PHE A 201 -18.81 -14.74 0.50
CA PHE A 201 -18.16 -13.68 -0.27
C PHE A 201 -18.86 -13.40 -1.61
N LEU A 202 -19.17 -14.45 -2.39
CA LEU A 202 -19.78 -14.30 -3.72
C LEU A 202 -21.22 -13.80 -3.61
N GLU A 203 -22.01 -14.39 -2.71
CA GLU A 203 -23.39 -13.97 -2.44
C GLU A 203 -23.49 -12.49 -2.05
N ARG A 204 -22.47 -11.94 -1.39
CA ARG A 204 -22.47 -10.55 -0.93
C ARG A 204 -21.87 -9.56 -1.92
N THR A 205 -21.08 -10.01 -2.89
CA THR A 205 -20.38 -9.14 -3.86
C THR A 205 -21.00 -9.17 -5.26
N ILE A 206 -21.38 -10.35 -5.77
CA ILE A 206 -21.92 -10.52 -7.13
C ILE A 206 -23.23 -9.74 -7.37
N PRO A 207 -24.20 -9.68 -6.42
CA PRO A 207 -25.45 -8.95 -6.66
C PRO A 207 -25.27 -7.48 -7.05
N PHE A 208 -24.24 -6.81 -6.52
CA PHE A 208 -23.93 -5.43 -6.90
C PHE A 208 -23.62 -5.31 -8.40
N LEU A 209 -22.94 -6.30 -8.98
CA LEU A 209 -22.63 -6.29 -10.40
C LEU A 209 -23.84 -6.71 -11.24
N VAL A 210 -24.62 -7.70 -10.81
CA VAL A 210 -25.77 -8.16 -11.58
C VAL A 210 -26.83 -7.07 -11.72
N HIS A 211 -27.16 -6.38 -10.63
CA HIS A 211 -28.25 -5.40 -10.62
C HIS A 211 -27.85 -4.00 -11.10
N ASN A 212 -26.56 -3.73 -11.29
CA ASN A 212 -26.03 -2.41 -11.70
C ASN A 212 -25.01 -2.58 -12.84
N PRO A 213 -25.45 -2.53 -14.12
CA PRO A 213 -24.61 -2.78 -15.29
C PRO A 213 -23.41 -1.84 -15.44
N GLU A 214 -23.48 -0.63 -14.88
CA GLU A 214 -22.41 0.38 -14.94
C GLU A 214 -21.25 0.11 -13.99
N ILE A 215 -21.41 -0.82 -13.04
CA ILE A 215 -20.36 -1.23 -12.12
C ILE A 215 -19.49 -2.28 -12.81
N ALA A 216 -18.19 -2.00 -12.84
CA ALA A 216 -17.17 -2.90 -13.39
C ALA A 216 -16.41 -3.67 -12.31
N LEU A 217 -16.27 -3.09 -11.12
CA LEU A 217 -15.49 -3.65 -10.01
C LEU A 217 -16.23 -3.50 -8.69
N VAL A 218 -16.28 -4.60 -7.94
CA VAL A 218 -16.60 -4.61 -6.51
C VAL A 218 -15.34 -5.00 -5.73
N GLN A 219 -14.86 -4.13 -4.85
CA GLN A 219 -13.71 -4.36 -3.97
C GLN A 219 -14.19 -4.63 -2.54
N ALA A 220 -13.75 -5.73 -1.95
CA ALA A 220 -13.95 -6.03 -0.54
C ALA A 220 -12.79 -5.48 0.31
N GLY A 221 -13.04 -5.32 1.61
CA GLY A 221 -12.03 -4.95 2.60
C GLY A 221 -11.09 -6.10 2.95
N TRP A 222 -10.00 -5.78 3.65
CA TRP A 222 -9.05 -6.78 4.16
C TRP A 222 -9.19 -6.93 5.67
N LYS A 223 -8.93 -8.14 6.16
CA LYS A 223 -8.86 -8.48 7.59
C LYS A 223 -7.57 -9.23 7.85
N TYR A 224 -6.79 -8.79 8.82
CA TYR A 224 -5.45 -9.34 9.03
C TYR A 224 -5.45 -10.44 10.09
N GLY A 225 -5.11 -11.67 9.70
CA GLY A 225 -5.09 -12.84 10.60
C GLY A 225 -3.95 -12.82 11.63
N ASN A 226 -2.89 -12.06 11.37
CA ASN A 226 -1.71 -11.93 12.23
C ASN A 226 -1.48 -10.48 12.71
N ALA A 227 -2.53 -9.64 12.76
CA ALA A 227 -2.41 -8.26 13.26
C ALA A 227 -1.72 -8.18 14.62
N ASP A 228 -2.06 -9.07 15.54
CA ASP A 228 -1.57 -9.09 16.92
C ASP A 228 -0.28 -9.89 17.14
N GLU A 229 0.38 -10.33 16.07
CA GLU A 229 1.61 -11.14 16.15
C GLU A 229 2.81 -10.35 16.68
N CYS A 230 2.99 -9.09 16.26
CA CYS A 230 4.02 -8.22 16.81
C CYS A 230 3.65 -6.73 16.69
N CYS A 231 4.45 -5.85 17.28
CA CYS A 231 4.23 -4.41 17.19
C CYS A 231 4.21 -3.92 15.72
N MET A 232 5.04 -4.50 14.85
CA MET A 232 5.12 -4.12 13.45
C MET A 232 3.86 -4.50 12.66
N THR A 233 3.25 -5.67 12.91
CA THR A 233 1.98 -6.06 12.27
C THR A 233 0.82 -5.18 12.75
N ARG A 234 0.81 -4.77 14.03
CA ARG A 234 -0.19 -3.82 14.56
C ARG A 234 -0.07 -2.43 13.95
N ILE A 235 1.15 -1.92 13.78
CA ILE A 235 1.42 -0.63 13.13
C ILE A 235 1.01 -0.68 11.64
N GLN A 236 1.31 -1.78 10.95
CA GLN A 236 0.86 -1.99 9.56
C GLN A 236 -0.66 -2.02 9.42
N GLU A 237 -1.34 -2.71 10.33
CA GLU A 237 -2.81 -2.73 10.39
C GLU A 237 -3.38 -1.31 10.53
N MET A 238 -2.80 -0.45 11.39
CA MET A 238 -3.25 0.94 11.54
C MET A 238 -3.21 1.70 10.21
N SER A 239 -2.09 1.60 9.47
CA SER A 239 -1.90 2.27 8.18
C SER A 239 -2.86 1.74 7.11
N LEU A 240 -3.07 0.43 7.04
CA LEU A 240 -3.94 -0.18 6.05
C LEU A 240 -5.43 0.00 6.36
N ASN A 241 -5.84 -0.01 7.63
CA ASN A 241 -7.21 0.27 8.01
C ASN A 241 -7.64 1.67 7.62
N TYR A 242 -6.76 2.68 7.71
CA TYR A 242 -7.04 4.01 7.18
C TYR A 242 -7.28 3.97 5.66
N HIS A 243 -6.44 3.27 4.90
CA HIS A 243 -6.61 3.12 3.45
C HIS A 243 -8.00 2.56 3.09
N PHE A 244 -8.45 1.50 3.77
CA PHE A 244 -9.76 0.89 3.52
C PHE A 244 -10.94 1.70 4.07
N ALA A 245 -10.87 2.12 5.33
CA ALA A 245 -11.99 2.78 6.02
C ALA A 245 -12.21 4.22 5.55
N VAL A 246 -11.17 4.88 5.02
CA VAL A 246 -11.22 6.29 4.62
C VAL A 246 -10.99 6.45 3.12
N GLU A 247 -9.83 6.07 2.56
CA GLU A 247 -9.51 6.38 1.16
C GLU A 247 -10.44 5.63 0.17
N GLN A 248 -10.54 4.30 0.31
CA GLN A 248 -11.39 3.44 -0.52
C GLN A 248 -12.88 3.80 -0.35
N LYS A 249 -13.31 3.94 0.91
CA LYS A 249 -14.70 4.29 1.24
C LYS A 249 -15.10 5.66 0.72
N SER A 250 -14.24 6.67 0.86
CA SER A 250 -14.50 8.01 0.32
C SER A 250 -14.61 7.98 -1.20
N GLY A 251 -13.70 7.30 -1.89
CA GLY A 251 -13.73 7.16 -3.35
C GLY A 251 -15.02 6.48 -3.83
N SER A 252 -15.39 5.36 -3.22
CA SER A 252 -16.60 4.63 -3.56
C SER A 252 -17.89 5.41 -3.28
N SER A 253 -17.94 6.17 -2.18
CA SER A 253 -19.18 6.85 -1.75
C SER A 253 -19.61 7.97 -2.70
N ILE A 254 -18.66 8.57 -3.41
CA ILE A 254 -18.93 9.58 -4.44
C ILE A 254 -18.93 9.00 -5.86
N LEU A 255 -18.85 7.66 -5.99
CA LEU A 255 -18.61 6.95 -7.26
C LEU A 255 -17.41 7.53 -8.02
N GLY A 256 -16.42 8.00 -7.27
CA GLY A 256 -15.14 8.50 -7.74
C GLY A 256 -14.14 7.37 -7.93
N PHE A 257 -12.98 7.70 -8.47
CA PHE A 257 -11.93 6.70 -8.64
C PHE A 257 -11.29 6.32 -7.30
N PHE A 258 -11.19 5.01 -7.09
CA PHE A 258 -10.29 4.37 -6.15
C PHE A 258 -9.56 3.22 -6.88
N GLY A 259 -8.37 2.85 -6.40
CA GLY A 259 -7.58 1.79 -7.02
C GLY A 259 -8.08 0.40 -6.63
N PHE A 260 -8.08 -0.54 -7.59
CA PHE A 260 -8.15 -1.96 -7.29
C PHE A 260 -6.89 -2.38 -6.54
N ASN A 261 -7.03 -3.13 -5.45
CA ASN A 261 -5.90 -3.51 -4.59
C ASN A 261 -5.24 -4.84 -5.01
N GLY A 262 -5.53 -5.31 -6.21
CA GLY A 262 -4.94 -6.52 -6.79
C GLY A 262 -5.59 -7.82 -6.36
N THR A 263 -6.46 -7.81 -5.35
CA THR A 263 -7.08 -9.01 -4.77
C THR A 263 -8.35 -8.67 -3.99
N ALA A 264 -9.11 -9.69 -3.60
CA ALA A 264 -10.39 -9.57 -2.90
C ALA A 264 -11.38 -8.65 -3.64
N GLY A 265 -11.39 -8.74 -4.97
CA GLY A 265 -12.31 -7.97 -5.81
C GLY A 265 -12.84 -8.78 -6.97
N VAL A 266 -14.05 -8.41 -7.38
CA VAL A 266 -14.81 -9.03 -8.45
C VAL A 266 -14.91 -8.08 -9.62
N TRP A 267 -14.43 -8.51 -10.76
CA TRP A 267 -14.47 -7.78 -12.02
C TRP A 267 -15.54 -8.34 -12.93
N ARG A 268 -16.27 -7.45 -13.61
CA ARG A 268 -17.03 -7.83 -14.81
C ARG A 268 -16.06 -8.10 -15.95
N ILE A 269 -16.08 -9.31 -16.51
CA ILE A 269 -15.16 -9.72 -17.58
C ILE A 269 -15.32 -8.82 -18.80
N LYS A 270 -16.55 -8.42 -19.15
CA LYS A 270 -16.79 -7.45 -20.23
C LYS A 270 -16.02 -6.14 -20.03
N ALA A 271 -16.08 -5.54 -18.83
CA ALA A 271 -15.38 -4.29 -18.54
C ALA A 271 -13.85 -4.48 -18.50
N LEU A 272 -13.38 -5.64 -18.03
CA LEU A 272 -11.97 -6.02 -18.05
C LEU A 272 -11.45 -6.15 -19.50
N ASN A 273 -12.19 -6.82 -20.37
CA ASN A 273 -11.85 -7.00 -21.79
C ASN A 273 -11.92 -5.67 -22.54
N GLU A 274 -12.95 -4.87 -22.28
CA GLU A 274 -13.03 -3.50 -22.79
C GLU A 274 -11.78 -2.74 -22.37
N ALA A 275 -11.35 -2.80 -21.11
CA ALA A 275 -10.14 -2.13 -20.66
C ALA A 275 -8.83 -2.65 -21.32
N GLU A 276 -8.86 -3.70 -22.16
CA GLU A 276 -7.70 -4.40 -22.76
C GLU A 276 -6.99 -5.36 -21.80
N GLY A 277 -7.71 -5.87 -20.78
CA GLY A 277 -7.20 -6.89 -19.87
C GLY A 277 -6.04 -6.44 -18.99
N TRP A 278 -5.27 -7.40 -18.48
CA TRP A 278 -4.11 -7.15 -17.65
C TRP A 278 -2.91 -6.76 -18.52
N LYS A 279 -2.22 -5.67 -18.17
CA LYS A 279 -1.00 -5.23 -18.85
C LYS A 279 0.17 -5.34 -17.88
N ASP A 280 1.28 -5.89 -18.37
CA ASP A 280 2.51 -6.14 -17.60
C ASP A 280 3.54 -4.99 -17.67
N ARG A 281 3.12 -3.83 -18.20
CA ARG A 281 4.00 -2.66 -18.37
C ARG A 281 4.58 -2.10 -17.07
N THR A 282 3.99 -2.44 -15.93
CA THR A 282 4.40 -2.05 -14.57
C THR A 282 4.13 -3.17 -13.57
N ILE A 283 4.80 -3.13 -12.42
CA ILE A 283 4.59 -4.06 -11.29
C ILE A 283 3.28 -3.85 -10.50
N VAL A 284 2.38 -3.01 -11.02
CA VAL A 284 1.07 -2.62 -10.44
C VAL A 284 0.00 -2.74 -11.53
N GLU A 285 -0.13 -3.95 -12.08
CA GLU A 285 -1.09 -4.29 -13.13
C GLU A 285 -2.55 -4.04 -12.72
N ASP A 286 -2.81 -4.15 -11.43
CA ASP A 286 -4.09 -3.92 -10.77
C ASP A 286 -4.55 -2.46 -10.87
N MET A 287 -3.66 -1.53 -10.51
CA MET A 287 -3.91 -0.10 -10.59
C MET A 287 -4.00 0.36 -12.05
N ASP A 288 -3.16 -0.21 -12.93
CA ASP A 288 -3.21 0.10 -14.37
C ASP A 288 -4.56 -0.28 -14.98
N LEU A 289 -5.07 -1.49 -14.69
CA LEU A 289 -6.39 -1.93 -15.12
C LEU A 289 -7.49 -1.02 -14.57
N ALA A 290 -7.44 -0.70 -13.28
CA ALA A 290 -8.41 0.18 -12.65
C ALA A 290 -8.46 1.57 -13.32
N VAL A 291 -7.30 2.18 -13.58
CA VAL A 291 -7.27 3.49 -14.25
C VAL A 291 -7.84 3.40 -15.67
N ARG A 292 -7.45 2.38 -16.45
CA ARG A 292 -7.96 2.19 -17.82
C ARG A 292 -9.48 1.97 -17.85
N ALA A 293 -10.01 1.13 -16.97
CA ALA A 293 -11.45 0.90 -16.87
C ALA A 293 -12.20 2.18 -16.46
N TYR A 294 -11.66 2.95 -15.50
CA TYR A 294 -12.25 4.21 -15.08
C TYR A 294 -12.24 5.29 -16.18
N LEU A 295 -11.17 5.34 -16.97
CA LEU A 295 -11.05 6.21 -18.16
C LEU A 295 -12.03 5.85 -19.28
N ARG A 296 -12.67 4.68 -19.22
CA ARG A 296 -13.76 4.25 -20.10
C ARG A 296 -15.14 4.50 -19.50
N GLY A 297 -15.22 5.16 -18.34
CA GLY A 297 -16.48 5.51 -17.68
C GLY A 297 -17.00 4.45 -16.72
N SER A 298 -16.28 3.35 -16.51
CA SER A 298 -16.64 2.32 -15.53
C SER A 298 -16.69 2.88 -14.11
N LYS A 299 -17.63 2.38 -13.30
CA LYS A 299 -17.75 2.72 -11.88
C LYS A 299 -17.30 1.54 -11.01
N PHE A 300 -16.76 1.86 -9.84
CA PHE A 300 -16.29 0.89 -8.86
C PHE A 300 -17.00 1.10 -7.53
N VAL A 301 -17.15 0.01 -6.78
CA VAL A 301 -17.80 0.02 -5.46
C VAL A 301 -16.96 -0.72 -4.44
N TYR A 302 -16.78 -0.09 -3.29
CA TYR A 302 -16.12 -0.69 -2.14
C TYR A 302 -17.16 -1.15 -1.12
N VAL A 303 -17.11 -2.42 -0.74
CA VAL A 303 -18.05 -3.05 0.20
C VAL A 303 -17.31 -3.32 1.51
N ASP A 304 -17.46 -2.40 2.46
CA ASP A 304 -16.76 -2.41 3.76
C ASP A 304 -17.20 -3.56 4.68
N ASP A 305 -18.42 -4.07 4.47
CA ASP A 305 -19.00 -5.14 5.30
C ASP A 305 -18.44 -6.53 4.95
N VAL A 306 -17.86 -6.69 3.77
CA VAL A 306 -17.22 -7.94 3.32
C VAL A 306 -15.72 -7.78 3.50
N LYS A 307 -15.10 -8.66 4.29
CA LYS A 307 -13.66 -8.62 4.55
C LYS A 307 -13.03 -9.98 4.34
N VAL A 308 -11.93 -10.01 3.62
CA VAL A 308 -11.20 -11.24 3.32
C VAL A 308 -9.98 -11.34 4.22
N LYS A 309 -9.79 -12.50 4.86
CA LYS A 309 -8.67 -12.72 5.78
C LYS A 309 -7.37 -12.84 4.98
N ASN A 310 -6.31 -12.15 5.40
CA ASN A 310 -4.97 -12.25 4.81
C ASN A 310 -3.85 -12.10 5.85
N GLU A 311 -2.59 -12.22 5.42
CA GLU A 311 -1.41 -12.15 6.29
C GLU A 311 -0.60 -10.86 6.04
N LEU A 312 -0.21 -10.17 7.11
CA LEU A 312 0.72 -9.04 7.06
C LEU A 312 2.16 -9.52 7.07
N PRO A 313 3.10 -8.84 6.39
CA PRO A 313 4.53 -9.14 6.50
C PRO A 313 5.02 -9.08 7.96
N SER A 314 5.47 -10.21 8.49
CA SER A 314 5.96 -10.31 9.87
C SER A 314 7.44 -9.98 10.02
N SER A 315 8.21 -9.95 8.92
CA SER A 315 9.62 -9.52 8.91
C SER A 315 9.79 -8.13 8.29
N PHE A 316 10.74 -7.36 8.81
CA PHE A 316 10.97 -5.98 8.34
C PHE A 316 11.47 -5.96 6.89
N GLN A 317 12.25 -6.97 6.50
CA GLN A 317 12.72 -7.11 5.12
C GLN A 317 11.56 -7.35 4.14
N ALA A 318 10.62 -8.26 4.45
CA ALA A 318 9.43 -8.49 3.63
C ALA A 318 8.57 -7.23 3.52
N TYR A 319 8.38 -6.52 4.63
CA TYR A 319 7.63 -5.26 4.64
C TYR A 319 8.29 -4.18 3.75
N ARG A 320 9.62 -4.05 3.78
CA ARG A 320 10.34 -3.10 2.90
C ARG A 320 10.16 -3.42 1.42
N TYR A 321 10.22 -4.69 1.02
CA TYR A 321 10.00 -5.07 -0.37
C TYR A 321 8.57 -4.76 -0.80
N GLN A 322 7.58 -5.03 0.05
CA GLN A 322 6.19 -4.68 -0.21
C GLN A 322 6.02 -3.15 -0.40
N GLN A 323 6.52 -2.36 0.55
CA GLN A 323 6.42 -0.89 0.49
C GLN A 323 7.20 -0.30 -0.69
N HIS A 324 8.33 -0.90 -1.06
CA HIS A 324 9.07 -0.51 -2.26
C HIS A 324 8.22 -0.68 -3.51
N ARG A 325 7.58 -1.85 -3.69
CA ARG A 325 6.69 -2.12 -4.84
C ARG A 325 5.51 -1.14 -4.86
N TRP A 326 4.87 -0.92 -3.70
CA TRP A 326 3.71 -0.04 -3.58
C TRP A 326 4.00 1.45 -3.74
N SER A 327 5.24 1.90 -3.58
CA SER A 327 5.63 3.29 -3.88
C SER A 327 6.28 3.45 -5.26
N CYS A 328 7.06 2.47 -5.72
CA CYS A 328 7.72 2.49 -7.02
C CYS A 328 6.74 2.26 -8.17
N GLY A 329 5.84 1.29 -8.02
CA GLY A 329 4.86 0.91 -9.04
C GLY A 329 3.97 2.07 -9.47
N PRO A 330 3.23 2.72 -8.55
CA PRO A 330 2.33 3.83 -8.91
C PRO A 330 3.07 5.04 -9.50
N ALA A 331 4.29 5.33 -9.04
CA ALA A 331 5.11 6.42 -9.55
C ALA A 331 5.54 6.17 -11.01
N ASN A 332 5.96 4.95 -11.33
CA ASN A 332 6.25 4.52 -12.70
C ASN A 332 4.97 4.53 -13.56
N LEU A 333 3.87 3.97 -13.05
CA LEU A 333 2.59 3.95 -13.76
C LEU A 333 2.15 5.37 -14.12
N PHE A 334 2.25 6.33 -13.20
CA PHE A 334 1.91 7.72 -13.44
C PHE A 334 2.67 8.29 -14.66
N LYS A 335 3.98 8.09 -14.72
CA LYS A 335 4.81 8.55 -15.86
C LYS A 335 4.32 7.97 -17.19
N LYS A 336 3.93 6.70 -17.21
CA LYS A 336 3.47 6.00 -18.42
C LYS A 336 2.06 6.38 -18.85
N ILE A 337 1.15 6.59 -17.90
CA ILE A 337 -0.28 6.81 -18.19
C ILE A 337 -0.69 8.28 -18.17
N ALA A 338 0.13 9.21 -17.68
CA ALA A 338 -0.23 10.63 -17.55
C ALA A 338 -0.71 11.23 -18.89
N MET A 339 0.02 10.97 -19.98
CA MET A 339 -0.36 11.46 -21.31
C MET A 339 -1.61 10.76 -21.85
N GLU A 340 -1.83 9.48 -21.53
CA GLU A 340 -3.06 8.76 -21.87
C GLU A 340 -4.26 9.41 -21.16
N ILE A 341 -4.15 9.76 -19.87
CA ILE A 341 -5.20 10.45 -19.10
C ILE A 341 -5.51 11.82 -19.70
N ILE A 342 -4.48 12.61 -20.02
CA ILE A 342 -4.66 13.98 -20.57
C ILE A 342 -5.39 13.93 -21.91
N LYS A 343 -4.94 13.05 -22.82
CA LYS A 343 -5.47 12.94 -24.19
C LYS A 343 -6.84 12.25 -24.28
N ASN A 344 -7.25 11.50 -23.26
CA ASN A 344 -8.52 10.76 -23.28
C ASN A 344 -9.73 11.71 -23.43
N GLN A 345 -10.57 11.52 -24.44
CA GLN A 345 -11.73 12.40 -24.68
C GLN A 345 -13.03 11.89 -24.06
N ASN A 346 -13.02 10.69 -23.47
CA ASN A 346 -14.21 10.00 -22.96
C ASN A 346 -14.55 10.41 -21.51
N VAL A 347 -13.66 11.14 -20.83
CA VAL A 347 -13.85 11.57 -19.45
C VAL A 347 -13.78 13.09 -19.30
N SER A 348 -14.54 13.60 -18.33
CA SER A 348 -14.57 15.03 -18.00
C SER A 348 -13.21 15.52 -17.49
N LEU A 349 -12.96 16.83 -17.67
CA LEU A 349 -11.74 17.48 -17.18
C LEU A 349 -11.53 17.26 -15.68
N TRP A 350 -12.61 17.30 -14.89
CA TRP A 350 -12.55 17.04 -13.44
C TRP A 350 -12.05 15.65 -13.09
N LYS A 351 -12.47 14.60 -13.82
CA LYS A 351 -11.96 13.24 -13.63
C LYS A 351 -10.47 13.15 -13.94
N LYS A 352 -10.00 13.83 -14.99
CA LYS A 352 -8.57 13.90 -15.35
C LYS A 352 -7.75 14.58 -14.25
N VAL A 353 -8.21 15.75 -13.81
CA VAL A 353 -7.57 16.50 -12.72
C VAL A 353 -7.55 15.67 -11.45
N TYR A 354 -8.65 15.01 -11.09
CA TYR A 354 -8.68 14.12 -9.92
C TYR A 354 -7.65 12.99 -10.00
N LEU A 355 -7.57 12.28 -11.14
CA LEU A 355 -6.59 11.21 -11.33
C LEU A 355 -5.14 11.73 -11.26
N ILE A 356 -4.82 12.77 -12.01
CA ILE A 356 -3.45 13.29 -12.13
C ILE A 356 -3.02 13.96 -10.83
N TYR A 357 -3.82 14.90 -10.32
CA TYR A 357 -3.45 15.72 -9.18
C TYR A 357 -3.74 15.02 -7.85
N ASN A 358 -4.98 14.63 -7.56
CA ASN A 358 -5.32 14.08 -6.23
C ASN A 358 -4.77 12.66 -6.07
N PHE A 359 -5.08 11.76 -7.02
CA PHE A 359 -4.71 10.35 -6.87
C PHE A 359 -3.21 10.11 -7.08
N PHE A 360 -2.66 10.42 -8.25
CA PHE A 360 -1.25 10.12 -8.54
C PHE A 360 -0.27 11.09 -7.88
N PHE A 361 -0.39 12.40 -8.17
CA PHE A 361 0.58 13.38 -7.71
C PHE A 361 0.53 13.54 -6.18
N LEU A 362 -0.62 13.88 -5.61
CA LEU A 362 -0.71 14.16 -4.19
C LEU A 362 -0.53 12.90 -3.35
N ARG A 363 -1.39 11.87 -3.54
CA ARG A 363 -1.42 10.68 -2.66
C ARG A 363 -0.30 9.68 -2.91
N LYS A 364 0.16 9.48 -4.16
CA LYS A 364 1.19 8.46 -4.48
C LYS A 364 2.62 9.00 -4.63
N ILE A 365 2.80 10.32 -4.82
CA ILE A 365 4.14 10.92 -4.96
C ILE A 365 4.42 11.88 -3.80
N VAL A 366 3.62 12.94 -3.65
CA VAL A 366 3.87 14.02 -2.69
C VAL A 366 3.81 13.52 -1.26
N VAL A 367 2.80 12.73 -0.85
CA VAL A 367 2.71 12.17 0.52
C VAL A 367 3.99 11.41 0.90
N HIS A 368 4.50 10.56 0.00
CA HIS A 368 5.68 9.73 0.25
C HIS A 368 6.94 10.58 0.41
N MET A 369 7.17 11.53 -0.51
CA MET A 369 8.33 12.42 -0.48
C MET A 369 8.27 13.44 0.65
N PHE A 370 7.12 14.09 0.85
CA PHE A 370 6.93 15.15 1.83
C PHE A 370 7.20 14.66 3.25
N THR A 371 6.67 13.50 3.62
CA THR A 371 6.83 12.97 4.99
C THR A 371 8.31 12.82 5.36
N PHE A 372 9.12 12.23 4.48
CA PHE A 372 10.56 12.09 4.75
C PHE A 372 11.30 13.43 4.64
N VAL A 373 11.10 14.16 3.54
CA VAL A 373 11.85 15.40 3.28
C VAL A 373 11.53 16.47 4.32
N PHE A 374 10.27 16.66 4.69
CA PHE A 374 9.90 17.68 5.66
C PHE A 374 10.34 17.30 7.07
N TYR A 375 9.91 16.14 7.59
CA TYR A 375 10.14 15.79 9.00
C TYR A 375 11.55 15.29 9.31
N CYS A 376 12.24 14.67 8.35
CA CYS A 376 13.56 14.08 8.58
C CYS A 376 14.72 14.89 7.98
N VAL A 377 14.46 15.91 7.15
CA VAL A 377 15.52 16.71 6.50
C VAL A 377 15.32 18.21 6.71
N ILE A 378 14.20 18.79 6.26
CA ILE A 378 13.99 20.24 6.30
C ILE A 378 13.76 20.75 7.73
N LEU A 379 12.85 20.13 8.49
CA LEU A 379 12.55 20.54 9.87
C LEU A 379 13.75 20.39 10.83
N PRO A 380 14.55 19.30 10.79
CA PRO A 380 15.81 19.24 11.54
C PRO A 380 16.83 20.29 11.08
N ALA A 381 16.90 20.60 9.78
CA ALA A 381 17.81 21.62 9.28
C ALA A 381 17.47 23.01 9.85
N THR A 382 16.19 23.37 10.01
CA THR A 382 15.81 24.71 10.51
C THR A 382 16.32 24.98 11.92
N VAL A 383 16.58 23.96 12.72
CA VAL A 383 17.19 24.11 14.06
C VAL A 383 18.56 24.80 14.00
N ILE A 384 19.34 24.52 12.96
CA ILE A 384 20.69 25.08 12.78
C ILE A 384 20.63 26.56 12.34
N PHE A 385 19.49 26.99 11.78
CA PHE A 385 19.27 28.34 11.25
C PHE A 385 18.19 29.06 12.09
N PRO A 386 18.54 29.68 13.23
CA PRO A 386 17.61 30.40 14.10
C PRO A 386 16.82 31.52 13.40
N GLU A 387 17.27 31.96 12.22
CA GLU A 387 16.56 32.94 11.38
C GLU A 387 15.25 32.40 10.77
N ILE A 388 15.05 31.08 10.81
CA ILE A 388 13.94 30.38 10.17
C ILE A 388 13.06 29.75 11.24
N GLU A 389 11.94 30.41 11.52
CA GLU A 389 10.92 29.87 12.40
C GLU A 389 9.85 29.12 11.60
N VAL A 390 9.59 27.87 11.98
CA VAL A 390 8.49 27.08 11.42
C VAL A 390 7.26 27.20 12.33
N PRO A 391 6.10 27.65 11.82
CA PRO A 391 4.90 27.80 12.63
C PRO A 391 4.42 26.49 13.26
N LYS A 392 3.94 26.56 14.51
CA LYS A 392 3.42 25.41 15.27
C LYS A 392 2.24 24.71 14.57
N TRP A 393 1.46 25.43 13.76
CA TRP A 393 0.36 24.81 13.03
C TRP A 393 0.84 23.80 11.99
N THR A 394 2.02 24.03 11.39
CA THR A 394 2.62 23.13 10.40
C THR A 394 3.29 21.94 11.06
N THR A 395 3.96 22.14 12.20
CA THR A 395 4.75 21.08 12.86
C THR A 395 3.95 20.25 13.86
N ILE A 396 2.86 20.79 14.42
CA ILE A 396 2.08 20.14 15.49
C ILE A 396 0.63 19.95 15.08
N TYR A 397 -0.10 21.03 14.75
CA TYR A 397 -1.56 20.94 14.61
C TYR A 397 -2.02 20.13 13.39
N ILE A 398 -1.49 20.43 12.19
CA ILE A 398 -1.82 19.65 10.98
C ILE A 398 -1.41 18.19 11.14
N PRO A 399 -0.16 17.86 11.52
CA PRO A 399 0.27 16.47 11.59
C PRO A 399 -0.46 15.68 12.67
N ALA A 400 -0.72 16.30 13.83
CA ALA A 400 -1.52 15.68 14.89
C ALA A 400 -2.95 15.40 14.42
N THR A 401 -3.57 16.35 13.71
CA THR A 401 -4.94 16.16 13.20
C THR A 401 -4.99 15.01 12.17
N ILE A 402 -4.08 14.98 11.21
CA ILE A 402 -3.98 13.88 10.23
C ILE A 402 -3.75 12.54 10.95
N THR A 403 -2.86 12.52 11.93
CA THR A 403 -2.55 11.30 12.69
C THR A 403 -3.75 10.81 13.51
N ILE A 404 -4.53 11.71 14.10
CA ILE A 404 -5.78 11.37 14.80
C ILE A 404 -6.81 10.82 13.81
N LEU A 405 -6.98 11.46 12.64
CA LEU A 405 -7.89 10.96 11.58
C LEU A 405 -7.52 9.53 11.16
N ASN A 406 -6.23 9.24 11.04
CA ASN A 406 -5.73 7.88 10.75
C ASN A 406 -6.02 6.92 11.91
N ALA A 407 -5.72 7.33 13.13
CA ALA A 407 -5.86 6.48 14.32
C ALA A 407 -7.33 6.13 14.64
N ILE A 408 -8.29 6.99 14.30
CA ILE A 408 -9.74 6.71 14.44
C ILE A 408 -10.15 5.48 13.63
N ALA A 409 -9.46 5.16 12.52
CA ALA A 409 -9.73 3.94 11.77
C ALA A 409 -9.36 2.65 12.53
N THR A 410 -8.49 2.74 13.55
CA THR A 410 -8.07 1.60 14.39
C THR A 410 -8.00 1.99 15.87
N PRO A 411 -9.14 2.19 16.55
CA PRO A 411 -9.15 2.67 17.94
C PRO A 411 -8.41 1.77 18.92
N LYS A 412 -8.42 0.45 18.68
CA LYS A 412 -7.74 -0.55 19.53
C LYS A 412 -6.22 -0.32 19.65
N SER A 413 -5.60 0.30 18.65
CA SER A 413 -4.15 0.49 18.58
C SER A 413 -3.73 1.94 18.85
N PHE A 414 -4.63 2.77 19.39
CA PHE A 414 -4.35 4.20 19.64
C PHE A 414 -3.15 4.43 20.57
N TYR A 415 -2.90 3.53 21.53
CA TYR A 415 -1.73 3.58 22.41
C TYR A 415 -0.37 3.46 21.68
N LEU A 416 -0.37 2.96 20.44
CA LEU A 416 0.83 2.83 19.60
C LEU A 416 1.11 4.06 18.74
N ILE A 417 0.31 5.13 18.83
CA ILE A 417 0.38 6.27 17.91
C ILE A 417 1.76 6.92 17.85
N LEU A 418 2.46 7.03 18.98
CA LEU A 418 3.82 7.59 19.03
C LEU A 418 4.81 6.69 18.27
N TYR A 419 4.76 5.37 18.51
CA TYR A 419 5.59 4.42 17.77
C TYR A 419 5.27 4.40 16.29
N TRP A 420 3.99 4.50 15.94
CA TRP A 420 3.51 4.58 14.57
C TRP A 420 4.10 5.80 13.84
N ILE A 421 4.05 7.00 14.44
CA ILE A 421 4.65 8.23 13.85
C ILE A 421 6.15 8.03 13.58
N LEU A 422 6.89 7.55 14.59
CA LEU A 422 8.35 7.38 14.49
C LEU A 422 8.72 6.35 13.40
N PHE A 423 7.99 5.23 13.37
CA PHE A 423 8.20 4.17 12.38
C PHE A 423 7.80 4.60 10.97
N GLU A 424 6.67 5.28 10.81
CA GLU A 424 6.21 5.79 9.50
C GLU A 424 7.18 6.81 8.91
N ASN A 425 7.86 7.62 9.74
CA ASN A 425 8.93 8.51 9.27
C ASN A 425 10.15 7.74 8.74
N VAL A 426 10.54 6.63 9.38
CA VAL A 426 11.60 5.76 8.84
C VAL A 426 11.13 5.10 7.52
N MET A 427 9.89 4.61 7.48
CA MET A 427 9.32 4.01 6.28
C MET A 427 9.12 5.01 5.15
N ALA A 428 8.88 6.29 5.46
CA ALA A 428 8.81 7.36 4.47
C ALA A 428 10.13 7.51 3.69
N MET A 429 11.29 7.23 4.30
CA MET A 429 12.57 7.18 3.57
C MET A 429 12.56 6.07 2.52
N HIS A 430 12.06 4.88 2.86
CA HIS A 430 11.95 3.75 1.92
C HIS A 430 10.96 4.01 0.81
N ARG A 431 9.79 4.57 1.13
CA ARG A 431 8.79 4.97 0.15
C ARG A 431 9.29 6.08 -0.77
N THR A 432 9.94 7.12 -0.23
CA THR A 432 10.59 8.18 -1.03
C THR A 432 11.60 7.60 -2.02
N LYS A 433 12.47 6.69 -1.56
CA LYS A 433 13.41 5.99 -2.43
C LYS A 433 12.68 5.20 -3.53
N GLY A 434 11.61 4.48 -3.19
CA GLY A 434 10.79 3.74 -4.14
C GLY A 434 10.16 4.65 -5.19
N THR A 435 9.53 5.74 -4.77
CA THR A 435 8.92 6.75 -5.64
C THR A 435 9.95 7.36 -6.60
N LEU A 436 11.13 7.76 -6.11
CA LEU A 436 12.20 8.30 -6.96
C LEU A 436 12.70 7.29 -7.98
N ILE A 437 12.90 6.03 -7.57
CA ILE A 437 13.29 4.93 -8.47
C ILE A 437 12.23 4.75 -9.57
N GLY A 438 10.94 4.76 -9.21
CA GLY A 438 9.82 4.64 -10.15
C GLY A 438 9.72 5.80 -11.14
N LEU A 439 9.89 7.05 -10.69
CA LEU A 439 9.87 8.23 -11.56
C LEU A 439 11.06 8.28 -12.52
N LEU A 440 12.25 7.91 -12.04
CA LEU A 440 13.49 7.95 -12.82
C LEU A 440 13.69 6.71 -13.69
N GLU A 441 12.84 5.69 -13.59
CA GLU A 441 12.93 4.43 -14.36
C GLU A 441 14.29 3.73 -14.26
N THR A 442 14.91 3.77 -13.07
CA THR A 442 16.20 3.09 -12.85
C THR A 442 16.07 1.55 -12.87
N SER A 443 17.17 0.81 -13.01
CA SER A 443 17.18 -0.65 -13.29
C SER A 443 16.36 -1.53 -12.32
N ARG A 444 16.09 -1.08 -11.10
CA ARG A 444 15.31 -1.83 -10.08
C ARG A 444 13.79 -1.73 -10.22
N VAL A 445 13.29 -0.98 -11.20
CA VAL A 445 11.85 -0.67 -11.32
C VAL A 445 11.00 -1.88 -11.71
N LYS A 446 11.60 -2.88 -12.36
CA LYS A 446 10.93 -4.15 -12.73
C LYS A 446 11.28 -5.31 -11.80
N GLU A 447 12.07 -5.07 -10.75
CA GLU A 447 12.47 -6.13 -9.83
C GLU A 447 11.28 -6.51 -8.93
N TRP A 448 10.67 -7.65 -9.22
CA TRP A 448 9.62 -8.22 -8.39
C TRP A 448 10.22 -9.25 -7.46
N VAL A 449 10.18 -8.94 -6.16
CA VAL A 449 10.62 -9.86 -5.09
C VAL A 449 9.38 -10.30 -4.31
N VAL A 450 9.25 -11.61 -4.11
CA VAL A 450 8.15 -12.20 -3.32
C VAL A 450 8.17 -11.62 -1.91
N THR A 451 7.00 -11.24 -1.43
CA THR A 451 6.84 -10.91 -0.02
C THR A 451 6.56 -12.20 0.73
N GLN A 452 7.59 -12.73 1.39
CA GLN A 452 7.48 -13.99 2.13
C GLN A 452 6.36 -13.92 3.18
N LYS A 453 5.55 -14.98 3.21
CA LYS A 453 4.49 -15.24 4.19
C LYS A 453 4.89 -16.46 5.02
N LEU A 454 4.45 -16.51 6.27
CA LEU A 454 4.83 -17.58 7.20
C LEU A 454 3.71 -18.61 7.37
N GLY A 455 2.46 -18.24 7.04
CA GLY A 455 1.30 -19.07 7.30
C GLY A 455 1.13 -19.39 8.79
N GLU A 456 0.39 -20.45 9.08
CA GLU A 456 0.13 -20.91 10.45
C GLU A 456 1.20 -21.88 10.99
N SER A 457 2.23 -22.21 10.21
CA SER A 457 3.27 -23.19 10.58
C SER A 457 4.29 -22.64 11.59
N ASN A 458 4.55 -23.38 12.68
CA ASN A 458 5.50 -22.99 13.75
C ASN A 458 6.98 -23.19 13.36
N THR A 459 7.31 -24.18 12.54
CA THR A 459 8.71 -24.53 12.21
C THR A 459 9.44 -23.46 11.41
N LEU A 460 8.73 -22.65 10.61
CA LEU A 460 9.33 -21.52 9.87
C LEU A 460 9.40 -20.23 10.70
N ARG A 461 8.54 -20.09 11.71
CA ARG A 461 8.60 -18.97 12.67
C ARG A 461 9.90 -19.02 13.49
N GLU A 462 10.36 -20.24 13.80
CA GLU A 462 11.65 -20.49 14.46
C GLU A 462 12.86 -20.24 13.55
N ASN A 463 12.73 -20.50 12.23
CA ASN A 463 13.83 -20.36 11.25
C ASN A 463 14.07 -18.92 10.74
N LEU A 464 13.35 -17.91 11.25
CA LEU A 464 13.67 -16.51 10.96
C LEU A 464 14.93 -16.03 11.71
N ILE A 465 15.39 -16.78 12.70
CA ILE A 465 16.69 -16.57 13.34
C ILE A 465 17.73 -16.56 12.21
N PRO A 466 18.39 -15.43 11.93
CA PRO A 466 19.45 -15.42 10.93
C PRO A 466 20.49 -16.47 11.36
N PRO A 467 21.12 -17.20 10.42
CA PRO A 467 22.24 -18.03 10.80
C PRO A 467 23.22 -17.18 11.61
N ASP A 468 23.87 -17.77 12.62
CA ASP A 468 24.86 -17.13 13.52
C ASP A 468 26.05 -16.45 12.80
N HIS A 469 25.98 -16.30 11.47
CA HIS A 469 27.08 -16.03 10.56
C HIS A 469 27.03 -14.66 9.87
N TYR A 470 25.98 -13.85 10.03
CA TYR A 470 26.09 -12.46 9.57
C TYR A 470 26.97 -11.66 10.54
N SER A 471 28.11 -11.20 10.06
CA SER A 471 28.97 -10.29 10.82
C SER A 471 28.22 -8.99 11.14
N PHE A 472 28.45 -8.40 12.31
CA PHE A 472 27.79 -7.15 12.73
C PHE A 472 27.78 -6.05 11.65
N PRO A 473 28.87 -5.82 10.87
CA PRO A 473 28.89 -4.82 9.80
C PRO A 473 27.94 -5.09 8.62
N GLU A 474 27.71 -6.36 8.28
CA GLU A 474 26.85 -6.75 7.13
C GLU A 474 25.36 -6.56 7.43
N ARG A 475 25.00 -6.47 8.72
CA ARG A 475 23.62 -6.22 9.18
C ARG A 475 23.27 -4.74 9.20
N LEU A 476 24.28 -3.86 9.26
CA LEU A 476 24.08 -2.42 9.39
C LEU A 476 23.46 -1.83 8.13
N ARG A 477 22.35 -1.14 8.32
CA ARG A 477 21.68 -0.36 7.28
C ARG A 477 22.19 1.08 7.34
N TRP A 478 23.28 1.32 6.62
CA TRP A 478 24.03 2.58 6.66
C TRP A 478 23.20 3.83 6.36
N ARG A 479 22.17 3.74 5.49
CA ARG A 479 21.35 4.92 5.14
C ARG A 479 20.55 5.40 6.35
N GLU A 480 19.95 4.46 7.07
CA GLU A 480 19.19 4.69 8.28
C GLU A 480 20.10 5.22 9.39
N ILE A 481 21.32 4.67 9.52
CA ILE A 481 22.32 5.15 10.49
C ILE A 481 22.75 6.59 10.18
N ILE A 482 23.01 6.92 8.90
CA ILE A 482 23.39 8.28 8.49
C ILE A 482 22.28 9.29 8.81
N VAL A 483 21.03 8.96 8.49
CA VAL A 483 19.89 9.83 8.83
C VAL A 483 19.73 9.93 10.35
N GLY A 484 19.89 8.83 11.09
CA GLY A 484 19.86 8.80 12.56
C GLY A 484 20.93 9.72 13.18
N MET A 485 22.16 9.69 12.65
CA MET A 485 23.26 10.58 13.07
C MET A 485 22.96 12.04 12.76
N TYR A 486 22.47 12.33 11.56
CA TYR A 486 22.06 13.68 11.19
C TYR A 486 21.00 14.25 12.16
N LEU A 487 19.95 13.48 12.42
CA LEU A 487 18.89 13.85 13.37
C LEU A 487 19.41 14.02 14.80
N PHE A 488 20.35 13.16 15.23
CA PHE A 488 20.99 13.26 16.54
C PHE A 488 21.76 14.57 16.68
N ILE A 489 22.55 14.94 15.66
CA ILE A 489 23.34 16.18 15.65
C ILE A 489 22.41 17.39 15.70
N CYS A 490 21.35 17.40 14.88
CA CYS A 490 20.33 18.46 14.94
C CYS A 490 19.65 18.53 16.31
N GLY A 491 19.28 17.39 16.89
CA GLY A 491 18.65 17.32 18.22
C GLY A 491 19.57 17.83 19.33
N TYR A 492 20.84 17.44 19.29
CA TYR A 492 21.86 17.95 20.22
C TYR A 492 22.06 19.46 20.08
N TYR A 493 22.08 19.98 18.85
CA TYR A 493 22.16 21.41 18.62
C TYR A 493 20.95 22.16 19.19
N ASP A 494 19.71 21.69 18.95
CA ASP A 494 18.50 22.33 19.52
C ASP A 494 18.50 22.26 21.05
N PHE A 495 19.03 21.19 21.63
CA PHE A 495 19.10 21.03 23.08
C PHE A 495 20.04 22.05 23.74
N VAL A 496 21.19 22.32 23.10
CA VAL A 496 22.21 23.23 23.66
C VAL A 496 21.93 24.70 23.32
N PHE A 497 21.52 24.98 22.07
CA PHE A 497 21.42 26.35 21.53
C PHE A 497 20.01 26.73 21.10
N GLY A 498 19.12 25.76 20.96
CA GLY A 498 17.79 25.96 20.41
C GLY A 498 16.79 26.57 21.38
N ARG A 499 15.70 27.09 20.81
CA ARG A 499 14.57 27.68 21.54
C ARG A 499 13.25 26.96 21.28
N THR A 500 13.26 25.94 20.42
CA THR A 500 12.03 25.37 19.83
C THR A 500 11.57 24.06 20.48
N TYR A 501 12.33 23.51 21.44
CA TYR A 501 12.07 22.22 22.09
C TYR A 501 11.88 21.05 21.11
N LEU A 502 12.32 21.20 19.85
CA LEU A 502 12.27 20.18 18.81
C LEU A 502 13.22 19.01 19.11
N TYR A 503 14.22 19.21 19.96
CA TYR A 503 15.16 18.15 20.39
C TYR A 503 14.44 16.90 20.90
N VAL A 504 13.28 17.01 21.56
CA VAL A 504 12.52 15.85 22.05
C VAL A 504 12.09 14.97 20.88
N TYR A 505 11.49 15.58 19.85
CA TYR A 505 11.11 14.88 18.63
C TYR A 505 12.34 14.33 17.89
N LEU A 506 13.40 15.12 17.75
CA LEU A 506 14.60 14.74 17.01
C LEU A 506 15.36 13.58 17.65
N PHE A 507 15.47 13.54 18.98
CA PHE A 507 16.08 12.41 19.68
C PHE A 507 15.24 11.14 19.55
N LEU A 508 13.91 11.23 19.72
CA LEU A 508 13.02 10.08 19.53
C LEU A 508 13.09 9.55 18.09
N GLN A 509 13.11 10.43 17.10
CA GLN A 509 13.21 10.06 15.70
C GLN A 509 14.59 9.47 15.38
N SER A 510 15.67 10.05 15.91
CA SER A 510 17.03 9.53 15.78
C SER A 510 17.16 8.10 16.35
N ILE A 511 16.61 7.87 17.54
CA ILE A 511 16.55 6.53 18.15
C ILE A 511 15.81 5.56 17.21
N ALA A 512 14.65 5.92 16.67
CA ALA A 512 13.93 5.07 15.74
C ALA A 512 14.76 4.70 14.50
N PHE A 513 15.49 5.66 13.91
CA PHE A 513 16.41 5.40 12.80
C PHE A 513 17.58 4.51 13.20
N PHE A 514 18.15 4.65 14.39
CA PHE A 514 19.21 3.76 14.88
C PHE A 514 18.71 2.35 15.13
N VAL A 515 17.56 2.17 15.80
CA VAL A 515 16.99 0.84 16.07
C VAL A 515 16.72 0.10 14.75
N VAL A 516 16.17 0.79 13.75
CA VAL A 516 16.02 0.24 12.40
C VAL A 516 17.39 0.03 11.74
N GLY A 517 18.33 0.96 11.91
CA GLY A 517 19.65 0.95 11.27
C GLY A 517 20.56 -0.19 11.71
N VAL A 518 20.52 -0.57 12.99
CA VAL A 518 21.36 -1.66 13.53
C VAL A 518 20.93 -3.04 12.99
N GLY A 519 19.70 -3.17 12.51
CA GLY A 519 19.27 -4.39 11.82
C GLY A 519 18.45 -5.37 12.66
N TYR A 520 18.21 -5.11 13.95
CA TYR A 520 17.54 -6.08 14.85
C TYR A 520 16.00 -6.12 14.76
N ILE A 521 15.36 -5.20 14.05
CA ILE A 521 13.90 -5.19 13.90
C ILE A 521 13.44 -6.28 12.93
N GLY A 522 12.46 -7.08 13.36
CA GLY A 522 11.75 -8.04 12.52
C GLY A 522 12.58 -9.27 12.14
N MET A 523 13.55 -9.63 12.98
CA MET A 523 14.43 -10.79 12.83
C MET A 523 13.85 -12.08 13.42
N SER A 524 12.85 -12.00 14.28
CA SER A 524 12.13 -13.16 14.80
C SER A 524 10.66 -12.83 14.95
N VAL A 525 9.81 -13.84 14.77
CA VAL A 525 8.37 -13.72 14.95
C VAL A 525 8.01 -14.44 16.24
N PRO A 526 7.31 -13.77 17.18
CA PRO A 526 6.87 -14.42 18.40
C PRO A 526 6.06 -15.68 18.08
N SER A 527 6.47 -16.85 18.59
CA SER A 527 5.68 -18.07 18.48
C SER A 527 4.34 -17.83 19.16
N LYS A 528 3.21 -18.17 18.51
CA LYS A 528 1.91 -18.19 19.19
C LYS A 528 2.04 -19.19 20.33
N SER A 529 2.02 -18.73 21.57
CA SER A 529 1.77 -19.61 22.71
C SER A 529 0.38 -20.19 22.49
N VAL A 530 0.31 -21.48 22.10
CA VAL A 530 -0.93 -22.24 22.20
C VAL A 530 -1.37 -22.08 23.66
N PRO A 531 -2.60 -21.62 23.95
CA PRO A 531 -3.09 -21.63 25.31
C PRO A 531 -2.95 -23.08 25.79
N SER A 532 -2.14 -23.30 26.82
CA SER A 532 -2.12 -24.59 27.49
C SER A 532 -3.55 -24.85 27.96
N ASN A 533 -4.24 -25.79 27.30
CA ASN A 533 -5.48 -26.33 27.82
C ASN A 533 -5.15 -26.96 29.17
N HIS A 534 -5.42 -26.21 30.24
CA HIS A 534 -5.53 -26.71 31.60
C HIS A 534 -6.99 -26.67 32.01
#